data_AF-A0A960VAH1-F1
#
_entry.id   AF-A0A960VAH1-F1
#
_cell.length_a   1.000
_cell.length_b   1.000
_cell.length_c   1.000
_cell.angle_alpha   90.00
_cell.angle_beta   90.00
_cell.angle_gamma   90.00
#
_symmetry.space_group_name_H-M   'P 1'
#
loop_
_entity.id
_entity.type
_entity.pdbx_description
1 polymer ?
#
loop_
_entity_poly.entity_id
_entity_poly.type
_entity_poly.pdbx_seq_one_letter_code
_entity_poly.pdbx_strand_id
1 'polypeptide(L)'
;MSISFDYHEEFLTYDEMFEKADVPREHYNEVFEILKILKAENFKEKEALAKLSSINQGITFTVYNDGKGIERIFPFDLIPRIIRSNEWEKIETGVTQRIKALNLFLNDIYHDQNIIKDEIIPREIIDSCSDFVPQMIGVKVPHGIYTHISGIDIIRDADGEYYVLEDNLRTPSGVSYVLENRIIMKRVFPEIFKENFVKRVDAYPEILYDMLQSISPNEKEYPTVVLLTPGVYNSAYYEHVFLASKMGIQLIENLDIVIKDYKVYMKTIEGLKQVDVIYKRLDDSFLDPEVFRP
;
A
#
# COMPACT_ATOMS: atom_id res chain seq x y z
N MET A 1 -38.18 3.83 -4.84
CA MET A 1 -37.48 5.08 -5.20
C MET A 1 -36.16 4.68 -5.86
N SER A 2 -35.91 5.12 -7.09
CA SER A 2 -34.59 4.98 -7.72
C SER A 2 -33.57 5.84 -6.96
N ILE A 3 -32.28 5.54 -7.11
CA ILE A 3 -31.22 6.45 -6.66
C ILE A 3 -31.38 7.74 -7.47
N SER A 4 -31.58 8.87 -6.79
CA SER A 4 -31.61 10.19 -7.44
C SER A 4 -30.17 10.69 -7.54
N PHE A 5 -29.71 10.94 -8.76
CA PHE A 5 -28.47 11.66 -9.03
C PHE A 5 -28.85 13.13 -9.25
N ASP A 6 -29.40 13.80 -8.23
CA ASP A 6 -29.74 15.24 -8.33
C ASP A 6 -28.45 16.08 -8.32
N TYR A 7 -27.72 16.04 -9.44
CA TYR A 7 -26.60 16.93 -9.74
C TYR A 7 -27.17 18.25 -10.26
N HIS A 8 -27.39 19.20 -9.35
CA HIS A 8 -27.91 20.52 -9.69
C HIS A 8 -26.84 21.61 -9.77
N GLU A 9 -25.56 21.27 -9.63
CA GLU A 9 -24.45 22.23 -9.64
C GLU A 9 -23.52 22.02 -10.85
N GLU A 10 -23.06 23.12 -11.44
CA GLU A 10 -21.92 23.10 -12.37
C GLU A 10 -20.69 22.60 -11.59
N PHE A 11 -20.07 21.53 -12.07
CA PHE A 11 -18.89 20.97 -11.43
C PHE A 11 -17.74 22.00 -11.48
N LEU A 12 -17.33 22.49 -10.31
CA LEU A 12 -16.11 23.31 -10.16
C LEU A 12 -14.83 22.47 -10.28
N THR A 13 -14.95 21.14 -10.29
CA THR A 13 -13.86 20.16 -10.31
C THR A 13 -14.11 19.07 -11.35
N TYR A 14 -13.08 18.29 -11.68
CA TYR A 14 -13.23 17.17 -12.60
C TYR A 14 -14.04 16.04 -11.95
N ASP A 15 -15.23 15.75 -12.47
CA ASP A 15 -16.02 14.59 -12.08
C ASP A 15 -15.64 13.36 -12.92
N GLU A 16 -15.39 12.24 -12.25
CA GLU A 16 -14.95 10.99 -12.88
C GLU A 16 -16.09 10.27 -13.59
N MET A 17 -17.31 10.37 -13.08
CA MET A 17 -18.45 9.67 -13.60
C MET A 17 -19.18 10.47 -14.67
N PHE A 18 -19.27 11.79 -14.52
CA PHE A 18 -20.08 12.67 -15.36
C PHE A 18 -19.21 13.67 -16.16
N GLU A 19 -19.52 13.85 -17.44
CA GLU A 19 -18.97 14.96 -18.24
C GLU A 19 -19.76 16.25 -18.01
N LYS A 20 -21.08 16.11 -17.86
CA LYS A 20 -22.06 17.15 -17.51
C LYS A 20 -23.14 16.48 -16.66
N ALA A 21 -23.98 17.27 -15.99
CA ALA A 21 -25.12 16.75 -15.23
C ALA A 21 -25.92 15.72 -16.06
N ASP A 22 -26.11 14.53 -15.50
CA ASP A 22 -26.78 13.36 -16.10
C ASP A 22 -26.18 12.81 -17.41
N VAL A 23 -24.99 13.25 -17.80
CA VAL A 23 -24.25 12.72 -18.96
C VAL A 23 -23.03 11.96 -18.45
N PRO A 24 -23.15 10.63 -18.22
CA PRO A 24 -22.01 9.83 -17.79
C PRO A 24 -20.92 9.81 -18.87
N ARG A 25 -19.66 9.76 -18.42
CA ARG A 25 -18.52 9.51 -19.29
C ARG A 25 -18.62 8.08 -19.83
N GLU A 26 -18.08 7.87 -21.03
CA GLU A 26 -18.18 6.59 -21.76
C GLU A 26 -17.85 5.36 -20.90
N HIS A 27 -16.75 5.42 -20.14
CA HIS A 27 -16.27 4.31 -19.31
C HIS A 27 -17.07 4.09 -18.01
N TYR A 28 -18.03 4.97 -17.70
CA TYR A 28 -18.96 4.84 -16.59
C TYR A 28 -20.38 4.43 -17.03
N ASN A 29 -20.67 4.38 -18.33
CA ASN A 29 -22.01 4.10 -18.86
C ASN A 29 -22.65 2.84 -18.25
N GLU A 30 -21.92 1.73 -18.21
CA GLU A 30 -22.44 0.46 -17.68
C GLU A 30 -22.74 0.54 -16.18
N VAL A 31 -21.83 1.14 -15.42
CA VAL A 31 -22.03 1.35 -13.98
C VAL A 31 -23.22 2.27 -13.74
N PHE A 32 -23.36 3.34 -14.53
CA PHE A 32 -24.49 4.25 -14.45
C PHE A 32 -25.82 3.54 -14.71
N GLU A 33 -25.93 2.72 -15.76
CA GLU A 33 -27.15 1.96 -16.07
C GLU A 33 -27.49 0.95 -14.98
N ILE A 34 -26.49 0.25 -14.42
CA ILE A 34 -26.68 -0.64 -13.27
C ILE A 34 -27.25 0.15 -12.07
N LEU A 35 -26.65 1.29 -11.73
CA LEU A 35 -27.08 2.14 -10.62
C LEU A 35 -28.48 2.73 -10.83
N LYS A 36 -28.85 3.06 -12.07
CA LYS A 36 -30.18 3.58 -12.43
C LYS A 36 -31.28 2.54 -12.24
N ILE A 37 -30.99 1.27 -12.55
CA ILE A 37 -31.93 0.16 -12.40
C ILE A 37 -32.03 -0.29 -10.92
N LEU A 38 -31.00 -0.03 -10.12
CA LEU A 38 -30.99 -0.34 -8.70
C LEU A 38 -32.00 0.52 -7.92
N LYS A 39 -33.00 -0.15 -7.36
CA LYS A 39 -33.90 0.46 -6.37
C LYS A 39 -33.12 0.77 -5.09
N ALA A 40 -33.49 1.84 -4.39
CA ALA A 40 -32.85 2.23 -3.13
C ALA A 40 -32.84 1.12 -2.06
N GLU A 41 -33.86 0.25 -2.04
CA GLU A 41 -33.92 -0.91 -1.14
C GLU A 41 -32.82 -1.92 -1.46
N ASN A 42 -32.63 -2.27 -2.74
CA ASN A 42 -31.57 -3.17 -3.19
C ASN A 42 -30.18 -2.59 -2.94
N PHE A 43 -30.02 -1.26 -3.00
CA PHE A 43 -28.75 -0.59 -2.67
C PHE A 43 -28.42 -0.74 -1.18
N LYS A 44 -29.39 -0.51 -0.29
CA LYS A 44 -29.20 -0.73 1.16
C LYS A 44 -28.87 -2.19 1.49
N GLU A 45 -29.48 -3.14 0.80
CA GLU A 45 -29.14 -4.56 0.93
C GLU A 45 -27.69 -4.83 0.51
N LYS A 46 -27.24 -4.24 -0.60
CA LYS A 46 -25.85 -4.32 -1.06
C LYS A 46 -24.87 -3.67 -0.07
N GLU A 47 -25.20 -2.53 0.52
CA GLU A 47 -24.41 -1.91 1.59
C GLU A 47 -24.34 -2.80 2.83
N ALA A 48 -25.46 -3.42 3.23
CA ALA A 48 -25.50 -4.34 4.36
C ALA A 48 -24.64 -5.60 4.09
N LEU A 49 -24.70 -6.14 2.87
CA LEU A 49 -23.84 -7.25 2.43
C LEU A 49 -22.36 -6.87 2.42
N ALA A 50 -22.00 -5.67 1.96
CA ALA A 50 -20.64 -5.16 2.00
C ALA A 50 -20.14 -5.07 3.45
N LYS A 51 -20.92 -4.46 4.35
CA LYS A 51 -20.60 -4.36 5.79
C LYS A 51 -20.42 -5.73 6.43
N LEU A 52 -21.33 -6.68 6.17
CA LEU A 52 -21.23 -8.05 6.67
C LEU A 52 -19.98 -8.76 6.13
N SER A 53 -19.65 -8.55 4.85
CA SER A 53 -18.42 -9.10 4.25
C SER A 53 -17.18 -8.55 4.97
N SER A 54 -17.12 -7.24 5.19
CA SER A 54 -15.99 -6.60 5.88
C SER A 54 -15.82 -7.12 7.30
N ILE A 55 -16.91 -7.31 8.05
CA ILE A 55 -16.87 -7.90 9.40
C ILE A 55 -16.35 -9.33 9.35
N ASN A 56 -16.88 -10.17 8.45
CA ASN A 56 -16.49 -11.58 8.35
C ASN A 56 -15.04 -11.76 7.89
N GLN A 57 -14.51 -10.81 7.12
CA GLN A 57 -13.12 -10.78 6.66
C GLN A 57 -12.18 -10.07 7.66
N GLY A 58 -12.73 -9.56 8.76
CA GLY A 58 -11.98 -8.84 9.80
C GLY A 58 -11.36 -7.54 9.31
N ILE A 59 -11.90 -6.90 8.26
CA ILE A 59 -11.39 -5.64 7.71
C ILE A 59 -11.69 -4.52 8.69
N THR A 60 -10.82 -4.38 9.68
CA THR A 60 -10.92 -3.36 10.71
C THR A 60 -9.71 -2.43 10.63
N PHE A 61 -9.91 -1.23 11.15
CA PHE A 61 -8.83 -0.31 11.46
C PHE A 61 -9.01 0.15 12.91
N THR A 62 -7.89 0.32 13.60
CA THR A 62 -7.90 0.75 15.00
C THR A 62 -7.95 2.27 15.06
N VAL A 63 -9.03 2.83 15.59
CA VAL A 63 -9.09 4.26 15.94
C VAL A 63 -8.74 4.40 17.41
N TYR A 64 -7.68 5.16 17.68
CA TYR A 64 -7.31 5.54 19.04
C TYR A 64 -8.11 6.78 19.46
N ASN A 65 -9.23 6.58 20.15
CA ASN A 65 -9.87 7.62 20.95
C ASN A 65 -9.74 7.22 22.43
N ASP A 66 -9.26 8.15 23.28
CA ASP A 66 -9.27 8.03 24.74
C ASP A 66 -8.65 6.76 25.34
N GLY A 67 -7.56 6.26 24.75
CA GLY A 67 -6.79 5.13 25.30
C GLY A 67 -7.49 3.76 25.18
N LYS A 68 -8.62 3.68 24.49
CA LYS A 68 -9.26 2.41 24.08
C LYS A 68 -9.26 2.33 22.57
N GLY A 69 -8.49 1.39 22.01
CA GLY A 69 -8.55 1.07 20.58
C GLY A 69 -9.93 0.48 20.28
N ILE A 70 -10.79 1.23 19.61
CA ILE A 70 -12.06 0.71 19.09
C ILE A 70 -11.78 0.28 17.66
N GLU A 71 -11.87 -1.01 17.39
CA GLU A 71 -11.86 -1.53 16.02
C GLU A 71 -13.11 -1.02 15.29
N ARG A 72 -12.88 -0.33 14.18
CA ARG A 72 -13.96 0.13 13.29
C ARG A 72 -13.84 -0.55 11.94
N ILE A 73 -14.99 -0.81 11.33
CA ILE A 73 -15.05 -1.28 9.94
C ILE A 73 -14.63 -0.14 9.03
N PHE A 74 -13.70 -0.42 8.11
CA PHE A 74 -13.28 0.56 7.11
C PHE A 74 -14.49 1.02 6.28
N PRO A 75 -14.75 2.34 6.14
CA PRO A 75 -15.84 2.84 5.32
C PRO A 75 -15.67 2.36 3.87
N PHE A 76 -16.74 1.86 3.28
CA PHE A 76 -16.70 1.28 1.94
C PHE A 76 -17.78 1.95 1.08
N ASP A 77 -17.36 2.56 -0.03
CA ASP A 77 -18.25 3.08 -1.06
C ASP A 77 -18.51 2.00 -2.11
N LEU A 78 -19.77 1.87 -2.51
CA LEU A 78 -20.22 0.91 -3.51
C LEU A 78 -19.91 1.36 -4.95
N ILE A 79 -19.67 2.65 -5.18
CA ILE A 79 -19.39 3.21 -6.49
C ILE A 79 -17.88 3.11 -6.76
N PRO A 80 -17.45 2.30 -7.77
CA PRO A 80 -16.04 2.13 -8.05
C PRO A 80 -15.43 3.38 -8.69
N ARG A 81 -14.14 3.62 -8.37
CA ARG A 81 -13.27 4.49 -9.18
C ARG A 81 -12.76 3.68 -10.38
N ILE A 82 -13.20 4.02 -11.57
CA ILE A 82 -12.78 3.40 -12.82
C ILE A 82 -11.61 4.22 -13.39
N ILE A 83 -10.53 3.54 -13.77
CA ILE A 83 -9.39 4.14 -14.45
C ILE A 83 -9.19 3.37 -15.76
N ARG A 84 -9.19 4.07 -16.89
CA ARG A 84 -9.04 3.43 -18.21
C ARG A 84 -7.61 2.95 -18.42
N SER A 85 -7.41 1.97 -19.31
CA SER A 85 -6.08 1.39 -19.57
C SER A 85 -5.06 2.43 -20.02
N ASN A 86 -5.45 3.33 -20.92
CA ASN A 86 -4.58 4.40 -21.43
C ASN A 86 -4.17 5.41 -20.33
N GLU A 87 -5.08 5.73 -19.41
CA GLU A 87 -4.78 6.56 -18.24
C GLU A 87 -3.84 5.83 -17.29
N TRP A 88 -4.13 4.54 -17.01
CA TRP A 88 -3.28 3.71 -16.16
C TRP A 88 -1.88 3.52 -16.72
N GLU A 89 -1.72 3.31 -18.03
CA GLU A 89 -0.41 3.17 -18.68
C GLU A 89 0.46 4.43 -18.50
N LYS A 90 -0.15 5.63 -18.58
CA LYS A 90 0.53 6.90 -18.30
C LYS A 90 0.95 6.98 -16.84
N ILE A 91 0.04 6.64 -15.92
CA ILE A 91 0.31 6.61 -14.46
C ILE A 91 1.44 5.63 -14.14
N GLU A 92 1.34 4.39 -14.60
CA GLU A 92 2.30 3.30 -14.37
C GLU A 92 3.70 3.67 -14.86
N THR A 93 3.79 4.24 -16.08
CA THR A 93 5.05 4.71 -16.64
C THR A 93 5.66 5.84 -15.80
N GLY A 94 4.86 6.84 -15.42
CA GLY A 94 5.33 7.97 -14.62
C GLY A 94 5.75 7.57 -13.21
N VAL A 95 4.96 6.73 -12.54
CA VAL A 95 5.25 6.21 -11.20
C VAL A 95 6.52 5.35 -11.21
N THR A 96 6.67 4.47 -12.21
CA THR A 96 7.87 3.63 -12.33
C THR A 96 9.12 4.47 -12.57
N GLN A 97 9.03 5.50 -13.42
CA GLN A 97 10.12 6.45 -13.62
C GLN A 97 10.49 7.17 -12.30
N ARG A 98 9.49 7.64 -11.56
CA ARG A 98 9.69 8.36 -10.29
C ARG A 98 10.34 7.47 -9.23
N ILE A 99 9.86 6.25 -9.04
CA ILE A 99 10.42 5.29 -8.07
C ILE A 99 11.88 4.94 -8.42
N LYS A 100 12.19 4.81 -9.71
CA LYS A 100 13.57 4.60 -10.16
C LYS A 100 14.46 5.78 -9.81
N ALA A 101 14.01 7.01 -10.06
CA ALA A 101 14.76 8.21 -9.69
C ALA A 101 14.97 8.32 -8.17
N LEU A 102 13.94 7.99 -7.36
CA LEU A 102 14.03 7.99 -5.90
C LEU A 102 15.05 6.98 -5.37
N ASN A 103 15.10 5.76 -5.91
CA ASN A 103 16.10 4.77 -5.52
C ASN A 103 17.52 5.19 -5.93
N LEU A 104 17.69 5.76 -7.13
CA LEU A 104 18.98 6.30 -7.56
C LEU A 104 19.43 7.47 -6.68
N PHE A 105 18.50 8.35 -6.31
CA PHE A 105 18.75 9.44 -5.37
C PHE A 105 19.21 8.92 -4.01
N LEU A 106 18.49 7.98 -3.40
CA LEU A 106 18.87 7.38 -2.12
C LEU A 106 20.24 6.71 -2.20
N ASN A 107 20.51 5.96 -3.27
CA ASN A 107 21.81 5.36 -3.50
C ASN A 107 22.92 6.41 -3.57
N ASP A 108 22.71 7.50 -4.32
CA ASP A 108 23.70 8.57 -4.46
C ASP A 108 23.94 9.30 -3.13
N ILE A 109 22.89 9.64 -2.39
CA ILE A 109 22.98 10.34 -1.10
C ILE A 109 23.78 9.55 -0.06
N TYR A 110 23.64 8.22 -0.04
CA TYR A 110 24.40 7.36 0.87
C TYR A 110 25.79 6.95 0.34
N HIS A 111 26.17 7.36 -0.88
CA HIS A 111 27.45 7.01 -1.49
C HIS A 111 28.18 8.23 -2.06
N ASP A 112 28.17 8.41 -3.38
CA ASP A 112 29.03 9.35 -4.09
C ASP A 112 28.54 10.80 -3.98
N GLN A 113 27.28 11.03 -3.62
CA GLN A 113 26.66 12.35 -3.44
C GLN A 113 26.87 13.28 -4.65
N ASN A 114 26.78 12.73 -5.86
CA ASN A 114 26.96 13.48 -7.10
C ASN A 114 25.90 14.58 -7.24
N ILE A 115 24.65 14.33 -6.85
CA ILE A 115 23.57 15.33 -6.94
C ILE A 115 23.85 16.57 -6.08
N ILE A 116 24.65 16.41 -5.01
CA ILE A 116 25.12 17.51 -4.15
C ILE A 116 26.35 18.17 -4.79
N LYS A 117 27.31 17.38 -5.28
CA LYS A 117 28.52 17.89 -5.95
C LYS A 117 28.21 18.68 -7.22
N ASP A 118 27.15 18.30 -7.92
CA ASP A 118 26.62 18.96 -9.12
C ASP A 118 25.69 20.14 -8.78
N GLU A 119 25.54 20.47 -7.49
CA GLU A 119 24.78 21.62 -6.97
C GLU A 119 23.27 21.60 -7.33
N ILE A 120 22.71 20.43 -7.65
CA ILE A 120 21.27 20.28 -7.95
C ILE A 120 20.45 20.27 -6.66
N ILE A 121 20.92 19.57 -5.63
CA ILE A 121 20.32 19.57 -4.28
C ILE A 121 21.32 20.16 -3.28
N PRO A 122 20.96 21.24 -2.57
CA PRO A 122 21.80 21.81 -1.52
C PRO A 122 22.07 20.79 -0.40
N ARG A 123 23.32 20.75 0.06
CA ARG A 123 23.76 19.86 1.15
C ARG A 123 22.94 20.07 2.42
N GLU A 124 22.57 21.31 2.71
CA GLU A 124 21.85 21.70 3.92
C GLU A 124 20.48 21.02 4.01
N ILE A 125 19.84 20.70 2.88
CA ILE A 125 18.56 19.96 2.87
C ILE A 125 18.75 18.53 3.39
N ILE A 126 19.87 17.89 3.03
CA ILE A 126 20.18 16.52 3.46
C ILE A 126 20.62 16.51 4.91
N ASP A 127 21.55 17.41 5.27
CA ASP A 127 22.14 17.45 6.62
C ASP A 127 21.12 17.88 7.69
N SER A 128 20.09 18.65 7.32
CA SER A 128 18.99 19.04 8.24
C SER A 128 17.83 18.05 8.29
N CYS A 129 17.81 17.03 7.43
CA CYS A 129 16.75 16.04 7.40
C CYS A 129 16.84 15.12 8.62
N SER A 130 15.81 15.13 9.46
CA SER A 130 15.73 14.27 10.66
C SER A 130 15.70 12.77 10.35
N ASP A 131 15.35 12.41 9.12
CA ASP A 131 15.22 11.03 8.66
C ASP A 131 16.43 10.57 7.84
N PHE A 132 17.43 11.43 7.66
CA PHE A 132 18.72 10.98 7.13
C PHE A 132 19.39 10.06 8.16
N VAL A 133 19.84 8.89 7.72
CA VAL A 133 20.46 7.87 8.59
C VAL A 133 21.96 7.77 8.26
N PRO A 134 22.85 8.45 9.01
CA PRO A 134 24.29 8.42 8.74
C PRO A 134 24.90 7.01 8.73
N GLN A 135 24.32 6.08 9.49
CA GLN A 135 24.73 4.68 9.57
C GLN A 135 24.59 3.94 8.22
N MET A 136 23.79 4.46 7.29
CA MET A 136 23.61 3.90 5.95
C MET A 136 24.68 4.35 4.95
N ILE A 137 25.54 5.31 5.29
CA ILE A 137 26.60 5.79 4.39
C ILE A 137 27.56 4.64 4.04
N GLY A 138 27.72 4.38 2.75
CA GLY A 138 28.57 3.31 2.21
C GLY A 138 28.00 1.90 2.36
N VAL A 139 26.80 1.74 2.91
CA VAL A 139 26.13 0.44 3.01
C VAL A 139 25.61 0.02 1.64
N LYS A 140 26.14 -1.09 1.13
CA LYS A 140 25.67 -1.70 -0.11
C LYS A 140 24.44 -2.56 0.16
N VAL A 141 23.30 -2.13 -0.38
CA VAL A 141 22.04 -2.88 -0.32
C VAL A 141 21.86 -3.77 -1.55
N PRO A 142 21.14 -4.91 -1.46
CA PRO A 142 20.85 -5.76 -2.61
C PRO A 142 20.24 -4.96 -3.78
N HIS A 143 20.78 -5.18 -4.98
CA HIS A 143 20.35 -4.52 -6.22
C HIS A 143 20.38 -2.97 -6.21
N GLY A 144 20.95 -2.33 -5.18
CA GLY A 144 20.89 -0.88 -5.01
C GLY A 144 19.47 -0.35 -4.75
N ILE A 145 18.56 -1.19 -4.24
CA ILE A 145 17.18 -0.83 -3.96
C ILE A 145 16.99 -0.54 -2.47
N TYR A 146 16.49 0.66 -2.18
CA TYR A 146 16.19 1.14 -0.84
C TYR A 146 14.68 1.05 -0.56
N THR A 147 13.85 1.42 -1.54
CA THR A 147 12.38 1.50 -1.39
C THR A 147 11.70 0.37 -2.14
N HIS A 148 11.81 -0.85 -1.59
CA HIS A 148 11.24 -2.07 -2.15
C HIS A 148 9.73 -1.99 -2.41
N ILE A 149 9.03 -1.22 -1.58
CA ILE A 149 7.60 -0.91 -1.73
C ILE A 149 7.48 0.60 -1.58
N SER A 150 6.78 1.23 -2.52
CA SER A 150 6.55 2.68 -2.52
C SER A 150 5.05 2.93 -2.73
N GLY A 151 4.42 3.68 -1.83
CA GLY A 151 3.06 4.20 -2.03
C GLY A 151 3.15 5.60 -2.65
N ILE A 152 2.52 5.83 -3.79
CA ILE A 152 2.54 7.14 -4.45
C ILE A 152 1.13 7.69 -4.45
N ASP A 153 0.93 8.80 -3.73
CA ASP A 153 -0.39 9.42 -3.61
C ASP A 153 -0.62 10.31 -4.83
N ILE A 154 -1.64 9.95 -5.60
CA ILE A 154 -1.96 10.60 -6.88
C ILE A 154 -3.36 11.19 -6.80
N ILE A 155 -3.48 12.45 -7.22
CA ILE A 155 -4.76 13.12 -7.43
C ILE A 155 -4.99 13.37 -8.91
N ARG A 156 -6.27 13.57 -9.25
CA ARG A 156 -6.69 14.15 -10.52
C ARG A 156 -7.18 15.56 -10.24
N ASP A 157 -6.56 16.56 -10.86
CA ASP A 157 -6.95 17.96 -10.65
C ASP A 157 -8.10 18.36 -11.59
N ALA A 158 -8.61 19.59 -11.48
CA ALA A 158 -9.73 20.11 -12.25
C ALA A 158 -9.46 20.14 -13.77
N ASP A 159 -8.20 20.16 -14.19
CA ASP A 159 -7.78 20.03 -15.60
C ASP A 159 -7.90 18.60 -16.14
N GLY A 160 -8.20 17.62 -15.28
CA GLY A 160 -8.29 16.20 -15.64
C GLY A 160 -6.94 15.48 -15.72
N GLU A 161 -5.84 16.14 -15.36
CA GLU A 161 -4.50 15.56 -15.33
C GLU A 161 -4.15 14.99 -13.94
N TYR A 162 -3.17 14.08 -13.92
CA TYR A 162 -2.73 13.40 -12.71
C TYR A 162 -1.48 14.04 -12.13
N TYR A 163 -1.48 14.25 -10.81
CA TYR A 163 -0.40 14.87 -10.07
C TYR A 163 -0.03 14.02 -8.85
N VAL A 164 1.27 13.95 -8.55
CA VAL A 164 1.77 13.31 -7.32
C VAL A 164 1.68 14.32 -6.18
N LEU A 165 1.01 13.95 -5.09
CA LEU A 165 0.99 14.71 -3.85
C LEU A 165 2.11 14.33 -2.91
N GLU A 166 2.33 13.03 -2.72
CA GLU A 166 3.23 12.51 -1.69
C GLU A 166 3.84 11.16 -2.08
N ASP A 167 5.07 10.93 -1.63
CA ASP A 167 5.80 9.67 -1.77
C ASP A 167 5.93 8.98 -0.40
N ASN A 168 5.28 7.85 -0.22
CA ASN A 168 5.33 7.03 0.97
C ASN A 168 6.36 5.90 0.81
N LEU A 169 7.58 6.16 1.27
CA LEU A 169 8.75 5.28 1.01
C LEU A 169 9.24 4.48 2.22
N ARG A 170 8.63 4.66 3.40
CA ARG A 170 9.02 3.99 4.64
C ARG A 170 8.31 2.65 4.78
N THR A 171 7.12 2.67 5.38
CA THR A 171 6.29 1.51 5.67
C THR A 171 4.90 1.70 5.06
N PRO A 172 4.80 1.87 3.72
CA PRO A 172 3.52 2.12 3.07
C PRO A 172 2.53 0.99 3.38
N SER A 173 1.27 1.39 3.57
CA SER A 173 0.17 0.50 3.94
C SER A 173 -1.04 0.73 3.06
N GLY A 174 -2.01 -0.19 3.11
CA GLY A 174 -3.33 -0.04 2.50
C GLY A 174 -3.65 -1.07 1.41
N VAL A 175 -2.68 -1.91 1.02
CA VAL A 175 -2.88 -2.92 -0.02
C VAL A 175 -3.88 -4.01 0.40
N SER A 176 -3.97 -4.30 1.70
CA SER A 176 -5.00 -5.20 2.23
C SER A 176 -6.41 -4.70 1.88
N TYR A 177 -6.66 -3.40 2.01
CA TYR A 177 -7.93 -2.80 1.62
C TYR A 177 -8.16 -2.89 0.11
N VAL A 178 -7.13 -2.70 -0.73
CA VAL A 178 -7.28 -2.87 -2.19
C VAL A 178 -7.76 -4.28 -2.56
N LEU A 179 -7.13 -5.29 -1.96
CA LEU A 179 -7.45 -6.69 -2.19
C LEU A 179 -8.86 -7.03 -1.71
N GLU A 180 -9.20 -6.62 -0.50
CA GLU A 180 -10.48 -6.92 0.11
C GLU A 180 -11.63 -6.15 -0.54
N ASN A 181 -11.43 -4.87 -0.88
CA ASN A 181 -12.40 -4.06 -1.64
C ASN A 181 -12.73 -4.74 -2.97
N ARG A 182 -11.75 -5.35 -3.64
CA ARG A 182 -11.98 -6.11 -4.87
C ARG A 182 -12.84 -7.35 -4.64
N ILE A 183 -12.64 -8.07 -3.54
CA ILE A 183 -13.43 -9.25 -3.19
C ILE A 183 -14.87 -8.85 -2.86
N ILE A 184 -15.04 -7.78 -2.07
CA ILE A 184 -16.36 -7.23 -1.72
C ILE A 184 -17.10 -6.79 -2.98
N MET A 185 -16.46 -6.00 -3.85
CA MET A 185 -17.08 -5.56 -5.11
C MET A 185 -17.52 -6.73 -5.99
N LYS A 186 -16.72 -7.79 -6.11
CA LYS A 186 -17.10 -8.98 -6.89
C LYS A 186 -18.31 -9.72 -6.31
N ARG A 187 -18.50 -9.68 -4.99
CA ARG A 187 -19.64 -10.29 -4.30
C ARG A 187 -20.89 -9.41 -4.41
N VAL A 188 -20.73 -8.10 -4.29
CA VAL A 188 -21.82 -7.13 -4.23
C VAL A 188 -22.31 -6.75 -5.62
N PHE A 189 -21.44 -6.58 -6.61
CA PHE A 189 -21.77 -6.23 -7.99
C PHE A 189 -21.08 -7.15 -9.01
N PRO A 190 -21.41 -8.45 -9.04
CA PRO A 190 -20.80 -9.36 -10.00
C PRO A 190 -21.05 -8.93 -11.46
N GLU A 191 -22.12 -8.19 -11.73
CA GLU A 191 -22.47 -7.70 -13.07
C GLU A 191 -21.42 -6.73 -13.63
N ILE A 192 -20.86 -5.83 -12.78
CA ILE A 192 -19.83 -4.87 -13.18
C ILE A 192 -18.58 -5.61 -13.72
N PHE A 193 -18.24 -6.77 -13.15
CA PHE A 193 -17.04 -7.53 -13.54
C PHE A 193 -17.25 -8.46 -14.74
N LYS A 194 -18.49 -8.75 -15.12
CA LYS A 194 -18.77 -9.61 -16.29
C LYS A 194 -18.53 -8.86 -17.60
N GLU A 195 -18.97 -7.61 -17.63
CA GLU A 195 -18.93 -6.77 -18.83
C GLU A 195 -17.61 -5.97 -18.94
N ASN A 196 -16.92 -5.74 -17.82
CA ASN A 196 -15.64 -5.01 -17.79
C ASN A 196 -14.43 -5.92 -17.65
N PHE A 197 -13.38 -5.68 -18.46
CA PHE A 197 -12.07 -6.33 -18.36
C PHE A 197 -11.22 -5.77 -17.21
N VAL A 198 -11.74 -5.84 -15.99
CA VAL A 198 -11.06 -5.31 -14.80
C VAL A 198 -9.78 -6.12 -14.50
N LYS A 199 -8.62 -5.45 -14.51
CA LYS A 199 -7.33 -6.08 -14.17
C LYS A 199 -7.37 -6.70 -12.76
N ARG A 200 -6.81 -7.91 -12.64
CA ARG A 200 -6.67 -8.63 -11.37
C ARG A 200 -5.61 -7.96 -10.48
N VAL A 201 -5.84 -8.04 -9.17
CA VAL A 201 -4.93 -7.50 -8.13
C VAL A 201 -4.51 -8.56 -7.11
N ASP A 202 -5.12 -9.74 -7.16
CA ASP A 202 -5.00 -10.80 -6.15
C ASP A 202 -3.64 -11.52 -6.14
N ALA A 203 -2.81 -11.32 -7.17
CA ALA A 203 -1.43 -11.82 -7.23
C ALA A 203 -0.44 -10.98 -6.40
N TYR A 204 -0.85 -9.84 -5.85
CA TYR A 204 0.07 -8.93 -5.14
C TYR A 204 0.90 -9.61 -4.04
N PRO A 205 0.33 -10.43 -3.11
CA PRO A 205 1.12 -11.04 -2.06
C PRO A 205 2.19 -12.02 -2.60
N GLU A 206 1.89 -12.74 -3.67
CA GLU A 206 2.84 -13.66 -4.33
C GLU A 206 4.00 -12.87 -4.94
N ILE A 207 3.70 -11.81 -5.70
CA ILE A 207 4.71 -10.92 -6.28
C ILE A 207 5.58 -10.27 -5.18
N LEU A 208 4.97 -9.85 -4.08
CA LEU A 208 5.69 -9.29 -2.94
C LEU A 208 6.62 -10.32 -2.31
N TYR A 209 6.15 -11.55 -2.12
CA TYR A 209 6.97 -12.63 -1.56
C TYR A 209 8.16 -12.95 -2.48
N ASP A 210 7.94 -13.10 -3.79
CA ASP A 210 9.01 -13.34 -4.76
C ASP A 210 10.06 -12.22 -4.77
N MET A 211 9.62 -10.96 -4.69
CA MET A 211 10.51 -9.81 -4.55
C MET A 211 11.34 -9.91 -3.27
N LEU A 212 10.72 -10.20 -2.12
CA LEU A 212 11.43 -10.37 -0.85
C LEU A 212 12.44 -11.53 -0.89
N GLN A 213 12.12 -12.63 -1.57
CA GLN A 213 13.09 -13.72 -1.75
C GLN A 213 14.28 -13.28 -2.62
N SER A 214 14.03 -12.48 -3.66
CA SER A 214 15.06 -12.03 -4.62
C SER A 214 16.14 -11.12 -4.02
N ILE A 215 15.88 -10.53 -2.84
CA ILE A 215 16.81 -9.68 -2.10
C ILE A 215 17.58 -10.42 -1.00
N SER A 216 17.39 -11.74 -0.90
CA SER A 216 18.18 -12.57 0.04
C SER A 216 19.68 -12.43 -0.24
N PRO A 217 20.51 -12.15 0.78
CA PRO A 217 21.96 -12.09 0.61
C PRO A 217 22.60 -13.47 0.40
N ASN A 218 21.85 -14.55 0.68
CA ASN A 218 22.32 -15.92 0.54
C ASN A 218 21.66 -16.58 -0.68
N GLU A 219 22.46 -17.30 -1.48
CA GLU A 219 21.99 -18.17 -2.58
C GLU A 219 21.35 -19.46 -2.03
N LYS A 220 20.28 -19.32 -1.25
CA LYS A 220 19.48 -20.44 -0.77
C LYS A 220 18.32 -20.68 -1.73
N GLU A 221 17.98 -21.94 -1.95
CA GLU A 221 16.79 -22.32 -2.74
C GLU A 221 15.50 -21.79 -2.08
N TYR A 222 15.44 -21.78 -0.75
CA TYR A 222 14.31 -21.25 0.02
C TYR A 222 14.82 -20.33 1.15
N PRO A 223 15.01 -19.02 0.89
CA PRO A 223 15.40 -18.08 1.93
C PRO A 223 14.29 -17.90 2.97
N THR A 224 14.68 -17.77 4.24
CA THR A 224 13.72 -17.53 5.32
C THR A 224 13.35 -16.06 5.35
N VAL A 225 12.14 -15.75 4.87
CA VAL A 225 11.52 -14.43 4.91
C VAL A 225 10.57 -14.35 6.11
N VAL A 226 10.59 -13.24 6.84
CA VAL A 226 9.69 -12.96 7.97
C VAL A 226 9.14 -11.54 7.89
N LEU A 227 7.98 -11.30 8.48
CA LEU A 227 7.41 -9.96 8.63
C LEU A 227 7.59 -9.52 10.10
N LEU A 228 8.33 -8.44 10.31
CA LEU A 228 8.56 -7.87 11.63
C LEU A 228 7.53 -6.77 11.93
N THR A 229 6.73 -6.99 12.97
CA THR A 229 5.64 -6.09 13.37
C THR A 229 5.89 -5.48 14.75
N PRO A 230 5.46 -4.23 15.01
CA PRO A 230 5.42 -3.63 16.34
C PRO A 230 4.31 -4.20 17.25
N GLY A 231 3.50 -5.14 16.74
CA GLY A 231 2.46 -5.84 17.51
C GLY A 231 1.07 -5.23 17.43
N VAL A 232 0.15 -5.78 18.23
CA VAL A 232 -1.31 -5.53 18.17
C VAL A 232 -1.74 -4.08 18.39
N TYR A 233 -0.89 -3.27 19.02
CA TYR A 233 -1.14 -1.86 19.29
C TYR A 233 -0.76 -0.94 18.12
N ASN A 234 -0.44 -1.49 16.96
CA ASN A 234 -0.26 -0.70 15.74
C ASN A 234 -1.55 -0.67 14.92
N SER A 235 -1.92 0.51 14.40
CA SER A 235 -3.16 0.69 13.62
C SER A 235 -3.20 -0.14 12.33
N ALA A 236 -2.04 -0.49 11.77
CA ALA A 236 -1.91 -1.32 10.58
C ALA A 236 -1.67 -2.81 10.90
N TYR A 237 -1.78 -3.23 12.17
CA TYR A 237 -1.51 -4.62 12.58
C TYR A 237 -2.36 -5.65 11.81
N TYR A 238 -3.61 -5.32 11.50
CA TYR A 238 -4.46 -6.16 10.63
C TYR A 238 -3.77 -6.46 9.30
N GLU A 239 -3.23 -5.44 8.63
CA GLU A 239 -2.54 -5.61 7.35
C GLU A 239 -1.26 -6.45 7.50
N HIS A 240 -0.55 -6.32 8.62
CA HIS A 240 0.66 -7.11 8.89
C HIS A 240 0.30 -8.61 8.98
N VAL A 241 -0.73 -8.95 9.75
CA VAL A 241 -1.27 -10.31 9.86
C VAL A 241 -1.76 -10.81 8.52
N PHE A 242 -2.52 -9.99 7.79
CA PHE A 242 -3.06 -10.32 6.49
C PHE A 242 -1.95 -10.67 5.49
N LEU A 243 -0.95 -9.81 5.35
CA LEU A 243 0.15 -10.00 4.40
C LEU A 243 1.03 -11.19 4.79
N ALA A 244 1.37 -11.35 6.07
CA ALA A 244 2.13 -12.52 6.53
C ALA A 244 1.39 -13.83 6.21
N SER A 245 0.09 -13.88 6.48
CA SER A 245 -0.77 -15.02 6.18
C SER A 245 -0.86 -15.30 4.67
N LYS A 246 -1.08 -14.28 3.84
CA LYS A 246 -1.19 -14.43 2.37
C LYS A 246 0.12 -14.84 1.71
N MET A 247 1.26 -14.38 2.23
CA MET A 247 2.59 -14.79 1.75
C MET A 247 3.04 -16.13 2.34
N GLY A 248 2.37 -16.64 3.37
CA GLY A 248 2.80 -17.86 4.08
C GLY A 248 4.09 -17.69 4.88
N ILE A 249 4.40 -16.47 5.34
CA ILE A 249 5.60 -16.17 6.14
C ILE A 249 5.26 -15.95 7.61
N GLN A 250 6.27 -16.07 8.48
CA GLN A 250 6.09 -15.86 9.91
C GLN A 250 5.93 -14.36 10.22
N LEU A 251 4.92 -14.04 11.02
CA LEU A 251 4.74 -12.74 11.66
C LEU A 251 5.47 -12.79 13.01
N ILE A 252 6.44 -11.91 13.20
CA ILE A 252 7.28 -11.89 14.41
C ILE A 252 7.39 -10.51 15.03
N GLU A 253 7.65 -10.46 16.33
CA GLU A 253 7.97 -9.25 17.06
C GLU A 253 9.47 -9.21 17.45
N ASN A 254 9.95 -8.06 17.94
CA ASN A 254 11.36 -7.90 18.33
C ASN A 254 11.83 -8.95 19.35
N LEU A 255 10.95 -9.40 20.25
CA LEU A 255 11.27 -10.39 21.28
C LEU A 255 11.51 -11.81 20.72
N ASP A 256 11.05 -12.09 19.50
CA ASP A 256 11.23 -13.37 18.82
C ASP A 256 12.58 -13.47 18.14
N ILE A 257 13.30 -12.35 18.01
CA ILE A 257 14.57 -12.25 17.31
C ILE A 257 15.76 -12.32 18.28
N VAL A 258 16.85 -12.94 17.83
CA VAL A 258 18.16 -12.90 18.47
C VAL A 258 19.21 -12.61 17.40
N ILE A 259 20.14 -11.70 17.72
CA ILE A 259 21.31 -11.44 16.88
C ILE A 259 22.49 -12.26 17.44
N LYS A 260 23.15 -13.03 16.57
CA LYS A 260 24.33 -13.81 16.93
C LYS A 260 25.27 -13.90 15.73
N ASP A 261 26.56 -13.69 15.95
CA ASP A 261 27.61 -13.83 14.91
C ASP A 261 27.27 -13.05 13.62
N TYR A 262 26.79 -11.81 13.78
CA TYR A 262 26.34 -10.91 12.69
C TYR A 262 25.19 -11.46 11.83
N LYS A 263 24.41 -12.40 12.36
CA LYS A 263 23.23 -12.98 11.73
C LYS A 263 22.01 -12.83 12.62
N VAL A 264 20.85 -12.74 11.97
CA VAL A 264 19.55 -12.67 12.64
C VAL A 264 18.94 -14.05 12.71
N TYR A 265 18.44 -14.42 13.89
CA TYR A 265 17.76 -15.68 14.14
C TYR A 265 16.39 -15.42 14.76
N MET A 266 15.40 -16.22 14.35
CA MET A 266 14.10 -16.30 14.98
C MET A 266 14.09 -17.48 15.96
N LYS A 267 13.51 -17.27 17.15
CA LYS A 267 13.28 -18.32 18.15
C LYS A 267 12.14 -19.23 17.68
N THR A 268 12.37 -20.53 17.68
CA THR A 268 11.33 -21.54 17.43
C THR A 268 11.37 -22.60 18.53
N ILE A 269 10.33 -23.44 18.61
CA ILE A 269 10.30 -24.57 19.55
C ILE A 269 11.41 -25.60 19.27
N GLU A 270 11.91 -25.67 18.02
CA GLU A 270 12.98 -26.58 17.60
C GLU A 270 14.38 -25.94 17.75
N GLY A 271 14.45 -24.69 18.19
CA GLY A 271 15.68 -23.91 18.32
C GLY A 271 15.72 -22.68 17.42
N LEU A 272 16.92 -22.16 17.16
CA LEU A 272 17.11 -20.95 16.38
C LEU A 272 17.06 -21.23 14.89
N LYS A 273 16.17 -20.53 14.16
CA LYS A 273 16.12 -20.55 12.70
C LYS A 273 16.69 -19.26 12.15
N GLN A 274 17.71 -19.35 11.30
CA GLN A 274 18.30 -18.16 10.69
C GLN A 274 17.29 -17.47 9.77
N VAL A 275 17.17 -16.16 9.88
CA VAL A 275 16.36 -15.29 9.01
C VAL A 275 17.27 -14.70 7.93
N ASP A 276 16.81 -14.74 6.68
CA ASP A 276 17.54 -14.21 5.53
C ASP A 276 17.04 -12.83 5.11
N VAL A 277 15.72 -12.60 5.19
CA VAL A 277 15.08 -11.33 4.80
C VAL A 277 14.01 -10.95 5.82
N ILE A 278 14.01 -9.68 6.24
CA ILE A 278 13.01 -9.12 7.16
C ILE A 278 12.21 -8.07 6.40
N TYR A 279 10.93 -8.34 6.18
CA TYR A 279 10.00 -7.30 5.78
C TYR A 279 9.57 -6.49 7.02
N LYS A 280 10.22 -5.35 7.20
CA LYS A 280 10.04 -4.47 8.37
C LYS A 280 8.77 -3.63 8.25
N ARG A 281 7.90 -3.67 9.27
CA ARG A 281 6.70 -2.83 9.40
C ARG A 281 6.72 -1.91 10.63
N LEU A 282 7.90 -1.42 10.97
CA LEU A 282 8.15 -0.43 12.02
C LEU A 282 9.04 0.69 11.49
N ASP A 283 9.07 1.82 12.18
CA ASP A 283 9.99 2.93 11.88
C ASP A 283 11.43 2.56 12.26
N ASP A 284 12.40 3.17 11.56
CA ASP A 284 13.83 2.94 11.77
C ASP A 284 14.26 3.21 13.22
N SER A 285 13.67 4.23 13.85
CA SER A 285 14.01 4.63 15.22
C SER A 285 13.75 3.56 16.28
N PHE A 286 12.95 2.53 15.98
CA PHE A 286 12.60 1.44 16.89
C PHE A 286 13.22 0.10 16.50
N LEU A 287 14.14 0.09 15.51
CA LEU A 287 14.73 -1.13 14.99
C LEU A 287 15.79 -1.72 15.91
N ASP A 288 16.65 -0.88 16.47
CA ASP A 288 17.78 -1.30 17.30
C ASP A 288 18.04 -0.29 18.42
N PRO A 289 17.83 -0.65 19.70
CA PRO A 289 18.04 0.25 20.83
C PRO A 289 19.52 0.58 21.09
N GLU A 290 20.47 -0.19 20.55
CA GLU A 290 21.90 0.12 20.67
C GLU A 290 22.33 1.23 19.69
N VAL A 291 21.56 1.45 18.63
CA VAL A 291 21.89 2.41 17.55
C VAL A 291 20.93 3.60 17.52
N PHE A 292 19.64 3.38 17.80
CA PHE A 292 18.57 4.36 17.68
C PHE A 292 17.96 4.72 19.04
N ARG A 293 16.63 4.58 19.22
CA ARG A 293 15.98 4.90 20.49
C ARG A 293 16.21 3.75 21.49
N PRO A 294 16.82 4.02 22.66
CA PRO A 294 17.10 3.01 23.67
C PRO A 294 15.84 2.50 24.37
#